data_AF-A0A4Q3IL34-F1
#
_entry.id   AF-A0A4Q3IL34-F1
#
_cell.length_a   1.000
_cell.length_b   1.000
_cell.length_c   1.000
_cell.angle_alpha   90.00
_cell.angle_beta   90.00
_cell.angle_gamma   90.00
#
_symmetry.space_group_name_H-M   'P 1'
#
loop_
_entity.id
_entity.type
_entity.pdbx_description
1 polymer ?
#
loop_
_entity_poly.entity_id
_entity_poly.type
_entity_poly.pdbx_seq_one_letter_code
_entity_poly.pdbx_strand_id
1 'polypeptide(L)'
;YLYVTRGLLALANDSAEVAAVLAHEMGHVTLNHGIERQRREAAAELAGRVVSEVLESDSAGRAALARGRLNLASFSRNQELEADAIGIKQTGRAGYDAYAAERFLKAMDSYSHFRNAFQAENPNLDFLATHPAAPQRMELADRHAREFGPPGTGSIDRDRYLAGIEGMLFGDSAVEGYVRGRQFYHPGLGITFAVPNGFVIDNTAEAVLATGPGDTAIRFDGVALPRSSSLTDYITSGWIGGLDPSSIKQERIGNLEAVSARASGGEYVFDVTVIRVEGQVYRFLTALPTASDASVGQIAAGVAGSFRLLTEAEKTQLKPLRIRIVTARAGDTVDSLSNRMDGIDRKPDMFRLLNDFEPTDAVKAGAKYK
;
A
#
# COMPACT_ATOMS: atom_id res chain seq x y z
N TYR A 1 -20.34 -5.93 8.22
CA TYR A 1 -19.80 -4.89 9.11
C TYR A 1 -19.08 -3.87 8.26
N LEU A 2 -19.08 -2.60 8.66
CA LEU A 2 -18.28 -1.55 8.02
C LEU A 2 -17.06 -1.30 8.89
N TYR A 3 -15.89 -1.20 8.25
CA TYR A 3 -14.63 -0.91 8.93
C TYR A 3 -14.09 0.43 8.42
N VAL A 4 -13.55 1.24 9.33
CA VAL A 4 -12.93 2.52 8.99
C VAL A 4 -11.46 2.43 9.32
N THR A 5 -10.60 2.63 8.31
CA THR A 5 -9.15 2.58 8.50
C THR A 5 -8.61 3.94 8.91
N ARG A 6 -7.50 3.94 9.67
CA ARG A 6 -6.78 5.18 10.01
C ARG A 6 -6.23 5.90 8.77
N GLY A 7 -5.86 5.14 7.72
CA GLY A 7 -5.39 5.69 6.45
C GLY A 7 -6.48 6.51 5.75
N LEU A 8 -7.71 5.98 5.70
CA LEU A 8 -8.87 6.71 5.18
C LEU A 8 -9.09 8.01 5.96
N LEU A 9 -9.10 7.95 7.30
CA LEU A 9 -9.27 9.15 8.14
C LEU A 9 -8.09 10.14 7.99
N ALA A 10 -6.88 9.66 7.76
CA ALA A 10 -5.76 10.56 7.52
C ALA A 10 -5.88 11.27 6.16
N LEU A 11 -6.41 10.59 5.14
CA LEU A 11 -6.60 11.14 3.80
C LEU A 11 -7.80 12.10 3.74
N ALA A 12 -8.93 11.71 4.36
CA ALA A 12 -10.13 12.53 4.40
C ALA A 12 -9.88 13.87 5.11
N ASN A 13 -10.55 14.90 4.64
CA ASN A 13 -10.31 16.29 4.98
C ASN A 13 -11.45 16.93 5.77
N ASP A 14 -12.62 16.29 5.82
CA ASP A 14 -13.77 16.70 6.59
C ASP A 14 -14.76 15.55 6.84
N SER A 15 -15.81 15.79 7.64
CA SER A 15 -16.81 14.77 7.99
C SER A 15 -17.64 14.34 6.77
N ALA A 16 -17.83 15.19 5.76
CA ALA A 16 -18.61 14.85 4.58
C ALA A 16 -17.88 13.83 3.70
N GLU A 17 -16.56 13.92 3.56
CA GLU A 17 -15.77 12.91 2.83
C GLU A 17 -15.86 11.54 3.51
N VAL A 18 -15.75 11.51 4.84
CA VAL A 18 -15.94 10.24 5.59
C VAL A 18 -17.37 9.72 5.45
N ALA A 19 -18.37 10.60 5.52
CA ALA A 19 -19.77 10.22 5.30
C ALA A 19 -19.99 9.64 3.90
N ALA A 20 -19.37 10.22 2.87
CA ALA A 20 -19.44 9.73 1.50
C ALA A 20 -18.88 8.31 1.37
N VAL A 21 -17.71 8.03 1.98
CA VAL A 21 -17.14 6.67 1.98
C VAL A 21 -18.04 5.69 2.75
N LEU A 22 -18.54 6.08 3.92
CA LEU A 22 -19.46 5.21 4.67
C LEU A 22 -20.75 4.92 3.89
N ALA A 23 -21.30 5.92 3.20
CA ALA A 23 -22.48 5.75 2.36
C ALA A 23 -22.21 4.84 1.16
N HIS A 24 -21.01 4.91 0.57
CA HIS A 24 -20.54 3.97 -0.46
C HIS A 24 -20.50 2.52 0.06
N GLU A 25 -19.89 2.30 1.22
CA GLU A 25 -19.85 0.97 1.85
C GLU A 25 -21.25 0.45 2.21
N MET A 26 -22.14 1.32 2.68
CA MET A 26 -23.56 0.99 2.90
C MET A 26 -24.25 0.63 1.58
N GLY A 27 -23.88 1.26 0.47
CA GLY A 27 -24.32 0.92 -0.89
C GLY A 27 -23.96 -0.52 -1.25
N HIS A 28 -22.71 -0.94 -1.05
CA HIS A 28 -22.27 -2.33 -1.26
C HIS A 28 -23.09 -3.33 -0.44
N VAL A 29 -23.35 -3.03 0.83
CA VAL A 29 -24.15 -3.89 1.71
C VAL A 29 -25.59 -3.97 1.24
N THR A 30 -26.20 -2.82 0.92
CA THR A 30 -27.61 -2.73 0.47
C THR A 30 -27.84 -3.51 -0.82
N LEU A 31 -26.87 -3.48 -1.74
CA LEU A 31 -26.93 -4.17 -3.03
C LEU A 31 -26.40 -5.62 -2.99
N ASN A 32 -25.99 -6.13 -1.81
CA ASN A 32 -25.42 -7.47 -1.65
C ASN A 32 -24.19 -7.74 -2.53
N HIS A 33 -23.39 -6.71 -2.82
CA HIS A 33 -22.25 -6.81 -3.75
C HIS A 33 -21.23 -7.86 -3.34
N GLY A 34 -20.92 -7.96 -2.05
CA GLY A 34 -19.97 -8.96 -1.53
C GLY A 34 -20.44 -10.40 -1.74
N ILE A 35 -21.73 -10.67 -1.55
CA ILE A 35 -22.31 -12.02 -1.74
C ILE A 35 -22.24 -12.41 -3.22
N GLU A 36 -22.60 -11.49 -4.11
CA GLU A 36 -22.57 -11.75 -5.55
C GLU A 36 -21.13 -11.92 -6.07
N ARG A 37 -20.19 -11.11 -5.57
CA ARG A 37 -18.77 -11.22 -5.91
C ARG A 37 -18.20 -12.58 -5.49
N GLN A 38 -18.45 -12.98 -4.24
CA GLN A 38 -18.03 -14.29 -3.73
C GLN A 38 -18.58 -15.45 -4.56
N ARG A 39 -19.86 -15.39 -4.97
CA ARG A 39 -20.45 -16.43 -5.83
C ARG A 39 -19.76 -16.52 -7.19
N ARG A 40 -19.43 -15.39 -7.80
CA ARG A 40 -18.74 -15.35 -9.10
C ARG A 40 -17.29 -15.78 -9.00
N GLU A 41 -16.60 -15.41 -7.94
CA GLU A 41 -15.24 -15.87 -7.65
C GLU A 41 -15.20 -17.39 -7.46
N ALA A 42 -16.12 -17.96 -6.67
CA ALA A 42 -16.22 -19.41 -6.50
C ALA A 42 -16.53 -20.13 -7.83
N ALA A 43 -17.43 -19.57 -8.65
CA ALA A 43 -17.72 -20.11 -9.98
C ALA A 43 -16.50 -20.03 -10.92
N ALA A 44 -15.75 -18.92 -10.88
CA ALA A 44 -14.55 -18.73 -11.66
C ALA A 44 -13.41 -19.67 -11.21
N GLU A 45 -13.27 -19.91 -9.91
CA GLU A 45 -12.30 -20.84 -9.36
C GLU A 45 -12.61 -22.28 -9.80
N LEU A 46 -13.87 -22.72 -9.70
CA LEU A 46 -14.30 -24.03 -10.18
C LEU A 46 -14.05 -24.20 -11.68
N ALA A 47 -14.42 -23.20 -12.48
CA ALA A 47 -14.14 -23.21 -13.91
C ALA A 47 -12.64 -23.24 -14.20
N GLY A 48 -11.84 -22.55 -13.39
CA GLY A 48 -10.40 -22.53 -13.51
C GLY A 48 -9.76 -23.89 -13.26
N ARG A 49 -10.19 -24.61 -12.22
CA ARG A 49 -9.71 -25.97 -11.93
C ARG A 49 -10.00 -26.94 -13.08
N VAL A 50 -11.20 -26.90 -13.65
CA VAL A 50 -11.57 -27.74 -14.80
C VAL A 50 -10.70 -27.45 -16.02
N VAL A 51 -10.44 -26.17 -16.32
CA VAL A 51 -9.57 -25.79 -17.45
C VAL A 51 -8.12 -26.22 -17.20
N SER A 52 -7.61 -26.06 -15.98
CA SER A 52 -6.25 -26.48 -15.62
C SER A 52 -6.06 -27.99 -15.66
N GLU A 53 -7.03 -28.78 -15.20
CA GLU A 53 -6.95 -30.25 -15.16
C GLU A 53 -7.12 -30.92 -16.53
N VAL A 54 -7.84 -30.28 -17.46
CA VAL A 54 -8.19 -30.88 -18.77
C VAL A 54 -7.35 -30.32 -19.93
N LEU A 55 -6.87 -29.07 -19.84
CA LEU A 55 -6.31 -28.31 -20.96
C LEU A 55 -4.96 -27.66 -20.65
N GLU A 56 -4.17 -28.25 -19.74
CA GLU A 56 -2.95 -27.68 -19.12
C GLU A 56 -1.92 -27.10 -20.13
N SER A 57 -1.93 -27.55 -21.39
CA SER A 57 -1.04 -27.09 -22.47
C SER A 57 -1.71 -26.26 -23.57
N ASP A 58 -3.02 -26.00 -23.53
CA ASP A 58 -3.75 -25.35 -24.61
C ASP A 58 -3.81 -23.82 -24.45
N SER A 59 -3.42 -23.11 -25.52
CA SER A 59 -3.58 -21.67 -25.66
C SER A 59 -5.03 -21.20 -25.46
N ALA A 60 -6.01 -22.04 -25.82
CA ALA A 60 -7.43 -21.72 -25.64
C ALA A 60 -7.85 -21.73 -24.16
N GLY A 61 -7.28 -22.62 -23.35
CA GLY A 61 -7.52 -22.67 -21.89
C GLY A 61 -7.00 -21.42 -21.19
N ARG A 62 -5.77 -20.99 -21.51
CA ARG A 62 -5.20 -19.72 -21.00
C ARG A 62 -6.01 -18.50 -21.41
N ALA A 63 -6.49 -18.45 -22.66
CA ALA A 63 -7.35 -17.37 -23.13
C ALA A 63 -8.73 -17.36 -22.44
N ALA A 64 -9.30 -18.52 -22.12
CA ALA A 64 -10.54 -18.63 -21.35
C ALA A 64 -10.38 -18.09 -19.92
N LEU A 65 -9.29 -18.45 -19.23
CA LEU A 65 -8.97 -17.93 -17.89
C LEU A 65 -8.79 -16.40 -17.89
N ALA A 66 -8.05 -15.87 -18.88
CA ALA A 66 -7.84 -14.43 -19.02
C ALA A 66 -9.16 -13.67 -19.22
N ARG A 67 -10.05 -14.18 -20.09
CA ARG A 67 -11.40 -13.62 -20.28
C ARG A 67 -12.24 -13.68 -19.00
N GLY A 68 -12.16 -14.77 -18.26
CA GLY A 68 -12.83 -14.90 -16.95
C GLY A 68 -12.42 -13.81 -15.97
N ARG A 69 -11.11 -13.54 -15.87
CA ARG A 69 -10.56 -12.46 -15.02
C ARG A 69 -11.03 -11.08 -15.46
N LEU A 70 -11.03 -10.80 -16.76
CA LEU A 70 -11.52 -9.51 -17.31
C LEU A 70 -13.01 -9.30 -17.03
N ASN A 71 -13.82 -10.36 -17.14
CA ASN A 71 -15.25 -10.30 -16.84
C ASN A 71 -15.50 -10.01 -15.35
N LEU A 72 -14.75 -10.66 -14.45
CA LEU A 72 -14.83 -10.39 -13.03
C LEU A 72 -14.42 -8.94 -12.70
N ALA A 73 -13.33 -8.45 -13.31
CA ALA A 73 -12.90 -7.06 -13.14
C ALA A 73 -13.94 -6.04 -13.64
N SER A 74 -14.57 -6.30 -14.79
CA SER A 74 -15.66 -5.45 -15.32
C SER A 74 -16.88 -5.46 -14.41
N PHE A 75 -17.24 -6.63 -13.89
CA PHE A 75 -18.32 -6.77 -12.92
C PHE A 75 -18.04 -5.99 -11.63
N SER A 76 -16.83 -6.09 -11.07
CA SER A 76 -16.44 -5.30 -9.90
C SER A 76 -16.52 -3.79 -10.17
N ARG A 77 -16.09 -3.31 -11.35
CA ARG A 77 -16.22 -1.88 -11.71
C ARG A 77 -17.68 -1.42 -11.76
N ASN A 78 -18.60 -2.24 -12.27
CA ASN A 78 -20.02 -1.89 -12.28
C ASN A 78 -20.59 -1.79 -10.85
N GLN A 79 -20.18 -2.68 -9.95
CA GLN A 79 -20.56 -2.61 -8.54
C GLN A 79 -20.10 -1.31 -7.87
N GLU A 80 -18.92 -0.79 -8.22
CA GLU A 80 -18.46 0.51 -7.71
C GLU A 80 -19.38 1.65 -8.17
N LEU A 81 -19.76 1.68 -9.46
CA LEU A 81 -20.64 2.72 -10.01
C LEU A 81 -22.05 2.69 -9.38
N GLU A 82 -22.58 1.49 -9.12
CA GLU A 82 -23.87 1.32 -8.43
C GLU A 82 -23.80 1.79 -6.96
N ALA A 83 -22.71 1.44 -6.26
CA ALA A 83 -22.47 1.88 -4.89
C ALA A 83 -22.26 3.40 -4.80
N ASP A 84 -21.50 4.00 -5.72
CA ASP A 84 -21.31 5.45 -5.83
C ASP A 84 -22.66 6.17 -6.01
N ALA A 85 -23.48 5.72 -6.96
CA ALA A 85 -24.77 6.36 -7.25
C ALA A 85 -25.71 6.37 -6.03
N ILE A 86 -25.73 5.29 -5.24
CA ILE A 86 -26.51 5.22 -4.00
C ILE A 86 -25.85 6.06 -2.90
N GLY A 87 -24.54 5.90 -2.69
CA GLY A 87 -23.79 6.54 -1.63
C GLY A 87 -23.84 8.06 -1.71
N ILE A 88 -23.71 8.62 -2.91
CA ILE A 88 -23.78 10.06 -3.14
C ILE A 88 -25.17 10.61 -2.84
N LYS A 89 -26.22 9.91 -3.29
CA LYS A 89 -27.61 10.29 -2.97
C LYS A 89 -27.90 10.22 -1.48
N GLN A 90 -27.37 9.21 -0.78
CA GLN A 90 -27.50 9.09 0.66
C GLN A 90 -26.75 10.20 1.40
N THR A 91 -25.54 10.53 0.96
CA THR A 91 -24.71 11.62 1.50
C THR A 91 -25.44 12.96 1.42
N GLY A 92 -25.94 13.32 0.23
CA GLY A 92 -26.70 14.55 0.03
C GLY A 92 -28.01 14.58 0.83
N ARG A 93 -28.76 13.47 0.88
CA ARG A 93 -30.00 13.36 1.68
C ARG A 93 -29.76 13.48 3.18
N ALA A 94 -28.60 13.06 3.66
CA ALA A 94 -28.18 13.22 5.05
C ALA A 94 -27.76 14.67 5.39
N GLY A 95 -27.74 15.58 4.41
CA GLY A 95 -27.38 16.99 4.58
C GLY A 95 -25.88 17.27 4.52
N TYR A 96 -25.06 16.28 4.16
CA TYR A 96 -23.64 16.47 3.89
C TYR A 96 -23.42 17.02 2.47
N ASP A 97 -22.23 17.59 2.26
CA ASP A 97 -21.78 17.99 0.93
C ASP A 97 -21.80 16.81 -0.05
N ALA A 98 -22.65 16.88 -1.07
CA ALA A 98 -22.79 15.82 -2.06
C ALA A 98 -21.55 15.69 -2.99
N TYR A 99 -20.70 16.72 -3.07
CA TYR A 99 -19.45 16.69 -3.81
C TYR A 99 -18.31 15.99 -3.04
N ALA A 100 -18.53 15.61 -1.79
CA ALA A 100 -17.50 15.01 -0.95
C ALA A 100 -16.99 13.65 -1.50
N ALA A 101 -17.83 12.89 -2.20
CA ALA A 101 -17.40 11.66 -2.86
C ALA A 101 -16.35 11.93 -3.96
N GLU A 102 -16.58 12.94 -4.79
CA GLU A 102 -15.63 13.34 -5.85
C GLU A 102 -14.31 13.82 -5.24
N ARG A 103 -14.37 14.68 -4.21
CA ARG A 103 -13.18 15.17 -3.51
C ARG A 103 -12.37 14.04 -2.91
N PHE A 104 -13.03 13.09 -2.26
CA PHE A 104 -12.33 11.93 -1.69
C PHE A 104 -11.74 11.01 -2.77
N LEU A 105 -12.44 10.77 -3.88
CA LEU A 105 -11.90 10.02 -5.03
C LEU A 105 -10.66 10.70 -5.63
N LYS A 106 -10.65 12.04 -5.71
CA LYS A 106 -9.46 12.81 -6.13
C LYS A 106 -8.30 12.66 -5.15
N ALA A 107 -8.57 12.69 -3.85
CA ALA A 107 -7.56 12.48 -2.82
C ALA A 107 -6.96 11.06 -2.91
N MET A 108 -7.79 10.05 -3.16
CA MET A 108 -7.37 8.66 -3.41
C MET A 108 -6.48 8.53 -4.64
N ASP A 109 -6.87 9.15 -5.76
CA ASP A 109 -6.09 9.17 -6.99
C ASP A 109 -4.72 9.86 -6.78
N SER A 110 -4.72 11.01 -6.09
CA SER A 110 -3.51 11.75 -5.74
C SER A 110 -2.58 10.92 -4.84
N TYR A 111 -3.16 10.17 -3.89
CA TYR A 111 -2.39 9.29 -3.01
C TYR A 111 -1.78 8.11 -3.79
N SER A 112 -2.55 7.51 -4.69
CA SER A 112 -2.08 6.47 -5.59
C SER A 112 -0.88 6.95 -6.40
N HIS A 113 -0.97 8.12 -7.04
CA HIS A 113 0.15 8.72 -7.77
C HIS A 113 1.34 9.08 -6.87
N PHE A 114 1.08 9.56 -5.64
CA PHE A 114 2.15 9.84 -4.68
C PHE A 114 2.95 8.58 -4.34
N ARG A 115 2.27 7.44 -4.08
CA ARG A 115 2.91 6.14 -3.80
C ARG A 115 3.58 5.56 -5.05
N ASN A 116 2.92 5.69 -6.20
CA ASN A 116 3.34 5.14 -7.48
C ASN A 116 4.26 6.07 -8.29
N ALA A 117 4.81 7.14 -7.70
CA ALA A 117 5.71 8.05 -8.41
C ALA A 117 6.98 7.39 -9.00
N PHE A 118 7.28 6.15 -8.58
CA PHE A 118 8.33 5.28 -9.10
C PHE A 118 7.80 3.90 -9.60
N GLN A 119 6.46 3.82 -9.70
CA GLN A 119 5.48 2.74 -9.88
C GLN A 119 4.98 2.33 -11.26
N ALA A 120 4.89 1.03 -11.59
CA ALA A 120 3.76 0.52 -12.40
C ALA A 120 2.50 0.36 -11.51
N GLU A 121 1.33 0.66 -12.08
CA GLU A 121 -0.01 0.84 -11.50
C GLU A 121 -0.48 -0.14 -10.38
N ASN A 122 -0.02 -0.03 -9.12
CA ASN A 122 -0.66 -0.74 -7.99
C ASN A 122 -0.55 0.00 -6.64
N PRO A 123 -1.57 0.78 -6.23
CA PRO A 123 -1.61 1.38 -4.91
C PRO A 123 -2.03 0.36 -3.83
N ASN A 124 -1.08 -0.10 -3.01
CA ASN A 124 -1.40 -0.86 -1.80
C ASN A 124 -1.80 0.08 -0.65
N LEU A 125 -3.08 0.43 -0.64
CA LEU A 125 -3.90 0.44 0.57
C LEU A 125 -5.02 -0.56 0.32
N ASP A 126 -5.37 -1.38 1.30
CA ASP A 126 -6.43 -2.40 1.16
C ASP A 126 -7.69 -1.78 0.50
N PHE A 127 -8.08 -0.58 0.95
CA PHE A 127 -9.19 0.18 0.37
C PHE A 127 -8.97 0.70 -1.06
N LEU A 128 -7.76 1.16 -1.43
CA LEU A 128 -7.48 1.64 -2.80
C LEU A 128 -7.36 0.48 -3.80
N ALA A 129 -6.88 -0.68 -3.33
CA ALA A 129 -6.79 -1.89 -4.12
C ALA A 129 -8.19 -2.49 -4.37
N THR A 130 -9.08 -2.43 -3.39
CA THR A 130 -10.46 -2.94 -3.53
C THR A 130 -11.42 -1.92 -4.19
N HIS A 131 -11.19 -0.63 -4.00
CA HIS A 131 -11.99 0.48 -4.55
C HIS A 131 -11.10 1.51 -5.27
N PRO A 132 -10.57 1.19 -6.46
CA PRO A 132 -9.72 2.12 -7.19
C PRO A 132 -10.49 3.39 -7.56
N ALA A 133 -9.79 4.54 -7.47
CA ALA A 133 -10.28 5.76 -8.10
C ALA A 133 -10.32 5.55 -9.61
N ALA A 134 -11.38 6.03 -10.27
CA ALA A 134 -11.51 5.96 -11.72
C ALA A 134 -12.14 7.24 -12.25
N PRO A 135 -11.67 7.79 -13.39
CA PRO A 135 -12.24 9.02 -13.97
C PRO A 135 -13.76 8.96 -14.16
N GLN A 136 -14.27 7.79 -14.54
CA GLN A 136 -15.71 7.55 -14.71
C GLN A 136 -16.50 7.70 -13.40
N ARG A 137 -15.91 7.29 -12.26
CA ARG A 137 -16.53 7.44 -10.93
C ARG A 137 -16.59 8.90 -10.52
N MET A 138 -15.54 9.68 -10.79
CA MET A 138 -15.52 11.12 -10.51
C MET A 138 -16.55 11.88 -11.35
N GLU A 139 -16.68 11.56 -12.65
CA GLU A 139 -17.71 12.15 -13.52
C GLU A 139 -19.13 11.78 -13.05
N LEU A 140 -19.34 10.52 -12.67
CA LEU A 140 -20.62 10.08 -12.08
C LEU A 140 -20.91 10.84 -10.77
N ALA A 141 -19.88 11.09 -9.97
CA ALA A 141 -20.03 11.76 -8.70
C ALA A 141 -20.43 13.23 -8.85
N ASP A 142 -19.75 14.01 -9.70
CA ASP A 142 -20.12 15.39 -10.00
C ASP A 142 -21.57 15.48 -10.53
N ARG A 143 -21.93 14.58 -11.45
CA ARG A 143 -23.28 14.55 -12.03
C ARG A 143 -24.38 14.31 -10.99
N HIS A 144 -24.20 13.35 -10.09
CA HIS A 144 -25.19 13.09 -9.03
C HIS A 144 -25.17 14.16 -7.95
N ALA A 145 -24.01 14.74 -7.63
CA ALA A 145 -23.91 15.82 -6.66
C ALA A 145 -24.73 17.06 -7.10
N ARG A 146 -24.74 17.38 -8.40
CA ARG A 146 -25.54 18.47 -8.97
C ARG A 146 -27.04 18.35 -8.75
N GLU A 147 -27.57 17.15 -8.50
CA GLU A 147 -28.98 16.95 -8.14
C GLU A 147 -29.34 17.59 -6.79
N PHE A 148 -28.34 17.83 -5.92
CA PHE A 148 -28.51 18.41 -4.57
C PHE A 148 -28.22 19.91 -4.50
N GLY A 149 -27.62 20.49 -5.55
CA GLY A 149 -27.29 21.91 -5.62
C GLY A 149 -25.92 22.18 -6.24
N PRO A 150 -25.52 23.46 -6.35
CA PRO A 150 -24.17 23.82 -6.77
C PRO A 150 -23.11 23.43 -5.72
N PRO A 151 -21.81 23.39 -6.08
CA PRO A 151 -20.73 23.17 -5.13
C PRO A 151 -20.79 24.11 -3.92
N GLY A 152 -20.47 23.59 -2.73
CA GLY A 152 -20.60 24.31 -1.47
C GLY A 152 -21.98 24.21 -0.80
N THR A 153 -22.89 23.42 -1.36
CA THR A 153 -24.15 23.05 -0.70
C THR A 153 -23.93 21.88 0.27
N GLY A 154 -24.57 21.93 1.44
CA GLY A 154 -24.46 20.88 2.46
C GLY A 154 -23.35 21.16 3.48
N SER A 155 -23.35 20.39 4.57
CA SER A 155 -22.36 20.55 5.65
C SER A 155 -21.10 19.74 5.34
N ILE A 156 -19.93 20.35 5.51
CA ILE A 156 -18.63 19.65 5.50
C ILE A 156 -18.14 19.28 6.91
N ASP A 157 -18.45 20.11 7.94
CA ASP A 157 -18.05 19.90 9.34
C ASP A 157 -16.53 19.66 9.54
N ARG A 158 -15.71 20.39 8.77
CA ARG A 158 -14.24 20.23 8.74
C ARG A 158 -13.56 20.41 10.09
N ASP A 159 -13.89 21.44 10.85
CA ASP A 159 -13.18 21.78 12.08
C ASP A 159 -13.34 20.73 13.19
N ARG A 160 -14.55 20.20 13.34
CA ARG A 160 -14.84 19.11 14.27
C ARG A 160 -14.13 17.83 13.84
N TYR A 161 -14.16 17.54 12.54
CA TYR A 161 -13.46 16.41 11.97
C TYR A 161 -11.95 16.44 12.29
N LEU A 162 -11.28 17.55 11.98
CA LEU A 162 -9.85 17.70 12.24
C LEU A 162 -9.54 17.55 13.74
N ALA A 163 -10.36 18.13 14.62
CA ALA A 163 -10.23 17.94 16.06
C ALA A 163 -10.39 16.47 16.49
N GLY A 164 -11.24 15.69 15.81
CA GLY A 164 -11.46 14.28 16.07
C GLY A 164 -10.29 13.36 15.68
N ILE A 165 -9.46 13.78 14.71
CA ILE A 165 -8.28 13.01 14.27
C ILE A 165 -6.96 13.53 14.90
N GLU A 166 -7.00 14.57 15.73
CA GLU A 166 -5.83 15.06 16.46
C GLU A 166 -5.21 13.93 17.30
N GLY A 167 -3.92 13.71 17.11
CA GLY A 167 -3.18 12.66 17.80
C GLY A 167 -3.47 11.25 17.29
N MET A 168 -4.29 11.07 16.25
CA MET A 168 -4.51 9.76 15.63
C MET A 168 -3.19 9.18 15.10
N LEU A 169 -2.94 7.89 15.35
CA LEU A 169 -1.77 7.20 14.82
C LEU A 169 -1.76 7.25 13.28
N PHE A 170 -0.63 7.67 12.71
CA PHE A 170 -0.42 7.75 11.27
C PHE A 170 0.64 6.74 10.82
N GLY A 171 0.40 6.08 9.69
CA GLY A 171 1.27 5.02 9.18
C GLY A 171 1.32 3.76 10.05
N ASP A 172 2.43 3.04 9.94
CA ASP A 172 2.61 1.71 10.49
C ASP A 172 2.66 1.67 12.03
N SER A 173 2.34 0.50 12.60
CA SER A 173 2.39 0.25 14.04
C SER A 173 3.74 -0.32 14.50
N ALA A 174 4.05 -0.23 15.80
CA ALA A 174 5.26 -0.85 16.36
C ALA A 174 5.32 -2.38 16.17
N VAL A 175 4.15 -2.99 16.09
CA VAL A 175 3.97 -4.45 15.97
C VAL A 175 4.29 -4.91 14.56
N GLU A 176 3.97 -4.11 13.55
CA GLU A 176 4.27 -4.39 12.13
C GLU A 176 5.63 -3.82 11.70
N GLY A 177 6.24 -2.97 12.51
CA GLY A 177 7.44 -2.20 12.16
C GLY A 177 7.09 -0.86 11.51
N TYR A 178 8.09 0.00 11.35
CA TYR A 178 7.97 1.36 10.86
C TYR A 178 8.75 1.54 9.56
N VAL A 179 8.12 2.17 8.58
CA VAL A 179 8.82 2.75 7.43
C VAL A 179 9.14 4.21 7.71
N ARG A 180 10.40 4.61 7.54
CA ARG A 180 10.87 6.01 7.54
C ARG A 180 11.70 6.23 6.29
N GLY A 181 11.05 6.80 5.28
CA GLY A 181 11.62 6.92 3.95
C GLY A 181 11.98 5.56 3.36
N ARG A 182 13.26 5.36 3.03
CA ARG A 182 13.78 4.09 2.49
C ARG A 182 14.18 3.07 3.55
N GLN A 183 13.93 3.35 4.83
CA GLN A 183 14.40 2.49 5.91
C GLN A 183 13.23 1.86 6.65
N PHE A 184 13.33 0.54 6.84
CA PHE A 184 12.42 -0.24 7.67
C PHE A 184 13.02 -0.48 9.05
N TYR A 185 12.18 -0.41 10.08
CA TYR A 185 12.56 -0.63 11.47
C TYR A 185 11.54 -1.54 12.14
N HIS A 186 11.95 -2.58 12.84
CA HIS A 186 11.03 -3.40 13.63
C HIS A 186 11.54 -3.51 15.07
N PRO A 187 11.04 -2.68 16.01
CA PRO A 187 11.51 -2.68 17.39
C PRO A 187 11.34 -4.02 18.10
N GLY A 188 10.20 -4.69 17.88
CA GLY A 188 9.90 -6.01 18.46
C GLY A 188 10.85 -7.12 18.00
N LEU A 189 11.14 -7.20 16.70
CA LEU A 189 12.13 -8.13 16.13
C LEU A 189 13.59 -7.66 16.34
N GLY A 190 13.79 -6.38 16.66
CA GLY A 190 15.10 -5.77 16.87
C GLY A 190 15.92 -5.61 15.59
N ILE A 191 15.29 -5.39 14.44
CA ILE A 191 15.96 -5.34 13.12
C ILE A 191 15.71 -4.03 12.37
N THR A 192 16.60 -3.72 11.43
CA THR A 192 16.41 -2.65 10.43
C THR A 192 17.17 -2.98 9.16
N PHE A 193 16.65 -2.48 8.03
CA PHE A 193 17.35 -2.49 6.73
C PHE A 193 16.87 -1.30 5.90
N ALA A 194 17.61 -0.96 4.85
CA ALA A 194 17.27 0.09 3.90
C ALA A 194 17.16 -0.47 2.47
N VAL A 195 16.26 0.11 1.68
CA VAL A 195 16.11 -0.18 0.25
C VAL A 195 16.83 0.87 -0.59
N PRO A 196 17.20 0.59 -1.85
CA PRO A 196 17.96 1.52 -2.68
C PRO A 196 17.19 2.81 -2.99
N ASN A 197 17.88 3.82 -3.50
CA ASN A 197 17.22 5.04 -3.98
C ASN A 197 16.19 4.72 -5.08
N GLY A 198 15.04 5.39 -5.04
CA GLY A 198 13.93 5.16 -5.97
C GLY A 198 13.01 4.00 -5.58
N PHE A 199 13.32 3.25 -4.52
CA PHE A 199 12.41 2.23 -3.99
C PHE A 199 11.43 2.82 -2.99
N VAL A 200 10.22 2.27 -3.00
CA VAL A 200 9.16 2.54 -2.03
C VAL A 200 8.92 1.28 -1.22
N ILE A 201 8.89 1.39 0.10
CA ILE A 201 8.54 0.29 1.00
C ILE A 201 7.03 0.29 1.23
N ASP A 202 6.46 -0.91 1.18
CA ASP A 202 5.11 -1.24 1.55
C ASP A 202 5.12 -2.30 2.66
N ASN A 203 4.70 -1.89 3.85
CA ASN A 203 4.72 -2.75 5.03
C ASN A 203 3.35 -3.42 5.19
N THR A 204 3.31 -4.75 5.11
CA THR A 204 2.09 -5.53 5.30
C THR A 204 2.22 -6.42 6.52
N ALA A 205 1.11 -6.98 7.01
CA ALA A 205 1.13 -7.88 8.16
C ALA A 205 1.92 -9.19 7.90
N GLU A 206 2.07 -9.61 6.64
CA GLU A 206 2.73 -10.88 6.28
C GLU A 206 4.19 -10.69 5.86
N ALA A 207 4.51 -9.58 5.19
CA ALA A 207 5.82 -9.30 4.64
C ALA A 207 6.05 -7.80 4.42
N VAL A 208 7.32 -7.40 4.38
CA VAL A 208 7.72 -6.08 3.90
C VAL A 208 8.05 -6.20 2.43
N LEU A 209 7.29 -5.51 1.59
CA LEU A 209 7.55 -5.42 0.16
C LEU A 209 8.25 -4.11 -0.14
N ALA A 210 9.13 -4.11 -1.13
CA ALA A 210 9.68 -2.89 -1.68
C ALA A 210 9.76 -3.00 -3.18
N THR A 211 9.48 -1.91 -3.86
CA THR A 211 9.37 -1.91 -5.32
C THR A 211 10.07 -0.68 -5.85
N GLY A 212 10.81 -0.85 -6.94
CA GLY A 212 11.72 0.14 -7.46
C GLY A 212 11.83 0.11 -8.99
N PRO A 213 12.74 0.91 -9.56
CA PRO A 213 12.86 1.07 -11.00
C PRO A 213 13.11 -0.24 -11.75
N GLY A 214 12.64 -0.31 -13.00
CA GLY A 214 12.88 -1.44 -13.90
C GLY A 214 12.19 -2.73 -13.45
N ASP A 215 10.96 -2.62 -12.94
CA ASP A 215 10.16 -3.73 -12.41
C ASP A 215 10.89 -4.57 -11.35
N THR A 216 11.71 -3.89 -10.54
CA THR A 216 12.42 -4.54 -9.43
C THR A 216 11.52 -4.62 -8.22
N ALA A 217 11.44 -5.81 -7.61
CA ALA A 217 10.74 -6.03 -6.35
C ALA A 217 11.65 -6.70 -5.33
N ILE A 218 11.45 -6.38 -4.06
CA ILE A 218 12.11 -6.99 -2.92
C ILE A 218 11.02 -7.44 -1.96
N ARG A 219 11.09 -8.69 -1.52
CA ARG A 219 10.29 -9.21 -0.42
C ARG A 219 11.20 -9.50 0.76
N PHE A 220 10.81 -9.03 1.93
CA PHE A 220 11.42 -9.32 3.20
C PHE A 220 10.41 -9.98 4.14
N ASP A 221 10.76 -11.13 4.71
CA ASP A 221 9.97 -11.77 5.77
C ASP A 221 10.85 -12.57 6.75
N GLY A 222 10.24 -12.99 7.86
CA GLY A 222 10.89 -13.74 8.92
C GLY A 222 10.24 -15.10 9.15
N VAL A 223 11.07 -16.13 9.38
CA VAL A 223 10.61 -17.50 9.64
C VAL A 223 11.38 -18.05 10.85
N ALA A 224 10.67 -18.76 11.74
CA ALA A 224 11.32 -19.47 12.83
C ALA A 224 12.18 -20.61 12.27
N LEU A 225 13.46 -20.66 12.65
CA LEU A 225 14.37 -21.72 12.28
C LEU A 225 15.30 -22.01 13.46
N PRO A 226 15.28 -23.25 14.01
CA PRO A 226 16.15 -23.62 15.12
C PRO A 226 17.63 -23.31 14.84
N ARG A 227 18.37 -22.90 15.88
CA ARG A 227 19.81 -22.61 15.77
C ARG A 227 20.64 -23.81 15.30
N SER A 228 20.15 -25.03 15.52
CA SER A 228 20.80 -26.27 15.11
C SER A 228 20.65 -26.57 13.61
N SER A 229 19.72 -25.91 12.92
CA SER A 229 19.51 -26.13 11.48
C SER A 229 20.56 -25.40 10.66
N SER A 230 21.14 -26.04 9.64
CA SER A 230 22.04 -25.39 8.68
C SER A 230 21.28 -24.41 7.78
N LEU A 231 21.87 -23.23 7.53
CA LEU A 231 21.31 -22.28 6.55
C LEU A 231 21.37 -22.82 5.12
N THR A 232 22.42 -23.58 4.79
CA THR A 232 22.56 -24.22 3.48
C THR A 232 21.50 -25.30 3.27
N ASP A 233 21.18 -26.09 4.29
CA ASP A 233 20.11 -27.08 4.20
C ASP A 233 18.74 -26.40 4.09
N TYR A 234 18.57 -25.29 4.80
CA TYR A 234 17.33 -24.50 4.74
C TYR A 234 17.09 -23.88 3.36
N ILE A 235 18.10 -23.24 2.75
CA ILE A 235 17.92 -22.61 1.43
C ILE A 235 17.70 -23.66 0.32
N THR A 236 18.15 -24.90 0.54
CA THR A 236 17.98 -26.04 -0.39
C THR A 236 16.75 -26.90 -0.09
N SER A 237 15.92 -26.55 0.88
CA SER A 237 14.81 -27.40 1.33
C SER A 237 13.59 -27.42 0.39
N GLY A 238 13.68 -26.82 -0.80
CA GLY A 238 12.66 -26.87 -1.85
C GLY A 238 11.59 -25.75 -1.82
N TRP A 239 11.70 -24.76 -0.93
CA TRP A 239 10.76 -23.63 -0.90
C TRP A 239 11.06 -22.53 -1.94
N ILE A 240 12.23 -22.61 -2.61
CA ILE A 240 12.63 -21.72 -3.71
C ILE A 240 12.57 -22.52 -5.02
N GLY A 241 11.58 -22.22 -5.86
CA GLY A 241 11.51 -22.78 -7.22
C GLY A 241 12.64 -22.23 -8.10
N GLY A 242 13.26 -23.10 -8.91
CA GLY A 242 14.27 -22.69 -9.89
C GLY A 242 15.61 -22.21 -9.29
N LEU A 243 15.89 -22.57 -8.03
CA LEU A 243 17.17 -22.34 -7.36
C LEU A 243 18.33 -22.97 -8.16
N ASP A 244 19.41 -22.23 -8.34
CA ASP A 244 20.68 -22.73 -8.89
C ASP A 244 21.60 -23.18 -7.74
N PRO A 245 21.80 -24.50 -7.53
CA PRO A 245 22.64 -25.01 -6.45
C PRO A 245 24.11 -24.58 -6.55
N SER A 246 24.59 -24.28 -7.76
CA SER A 246 25.98 -23.85 -7.98
C SER A 246 26.24 -22.41 -7.54
N SER A 247 25.18 -21.63 -7.38
CA SER A 247 25.23 -20.23 -6.94
C SER A 247 25.21 -20.06 -5.41
N ILE A 248 25.04 -21.15 -4.65
CA ILE A 248 24.92 -21.09 -3.20
C ILE A 248 26.24 -20.62 -2.57
N LYS A 249 26.15 -19.57 -1.76
CA LYS A 249 27.29 -18.94 -1.11
C LYS A 249 26.99 -18.70 0.36
N GLN A 250 27.76 -19.33 1.24
CA GLN A 250 27.78 -18.94 2.65
C GLN A 250 28.54 -17.63 2.82
N GLU A 251 28.00 -16.72 3.62
CA GLU A 251 28.61 -15.41 3.87
C GLU A 251 28.22 -14.84 5.23
N ARG A 252 28.62 -13.58 5.47
CA ARG A 252 28.18 -12.83 6.64
C ARG A 252 27.65 -11.47 6.23
N ILE A 253 26.55 -11.08 6.86
CA ILE A 253 26.04 -9.71 6.80
C ILE A 253 26.41 -9.04 8.11
N GLY A 254 27.46 -8.22 8.08
CA GLY A 254 28.14 -7.76 9.28
C GLY A 254 28.63 -8.94 10.13
N ASN A 255 28.09 -9.06 11.34
CA ASN A 255 28.42 -10.16 12.26
C ASN A 255 27.39 -11.30 12.24
N LEU A 256 26.45 -11.33 11.29
CA LEU A 256 25.40 -12.34 11.23
C LEU A 256 25.76 -13.43 10.21
N GLU A 257 25.45 -14.68 10.54
CA GLU A 257 25.55 -15.80 9.60
C GLU A 257 24.51 -15.62 8.49
N ALA A 258 24.92 -15.80 7.24
CA ALA A 258 24.03 -15.71 6.09
C ALA A 258 24.37 -16.73 5.00
N VAL A 259 23.40 -16.99 4.15
CA VAL A 259 23.59 -17.72 2.89
C VAL A 259 22.83 -17.01 1.79
N SER A 260 23.42 -16.91 0.60
CA SER A 260 22.76 -16.41 -0.59
C SER A 260 22.76 -17.44 -1.71
N ALA A 261 21.81 -17.32 -2.63
CA ALA A 261 21.72 -18.13 -3.85
C ALA A 261 20.88 -17.40 -4.90
N ARG A 262 21.09 -17.76 -6.16
CA ARG A 262 20.27 -17.32 -7.29
C ARG A 262 19.18 -18.33 -7.61
N ALA A 263 18.07 -17.83 -8.12
CA ALA A 263 16.99 -18.63 -8.68
C ALA A 263 16.45 -17.95 -9.96
N SER A 264 15.76 -18.71 -10.80
CA SER A 264 15.11 -18.18 -11.99
C SER A 264 13.74 -18.83 -12.20
N GLY A 265 12.79 -18.09 -12.75
CA GLY A 265 11.45 -18.59 -13.00
C GLY A 265 10.67 -17.66 -13.92
N GLY A 266 10.17 -18.19 -15.04
CA GLY A 266 9.47 -17.40 -16.05
C GLY A 266 10.38 -16.31 -16.62
N GLU A 267 9.91 -15.07 -16.58
CA GLU A 267 10.63 -13.88 -17.07
C GLU A 267 11.45 -13.17 -15.99
N TYR A 268 11.62 -13.79 -14.81
CA TYR A 268 12.29 -13.19 -13.67
C TYR A 268 13.49 -14.01 -13.21
N VAL A 269 14.49 -13.28 -12.74
CA VAL A 269 15.63 -13.79 -11.97
C VAL A 269 15.53 -13.29 -10.53
N PHE A 270 16.01 -14.10 -9.60
CA PHE A 270 15.92 -13.87 -8.18
C PHE A 270 17.28 -14.02 -7.52
N ASP A 271 17.56 -13.14 -6.56
CA ASP A 271 18.61 -13.35 -5.57
C ASP A 271 17.96 -13.49 -4.20
N VAL A 272 18.25 -14.62 -3.54
CA VAL A 272 17.71 -14.96 -2.24
C VAL A 272 18.82 -14.92 -1.22
N THR A 273 18.69 -14.05 -0.23
CA THR A 273 19.62 -13.97 0.91
C THR A 273 18.88 -14.32 2.21
N VAL A 274 19.40 -15.28 2.96
CA VAL A 274 18.86 -15.72 4.25
C VAL A 274 19.85 -15.37 5.35
N ILE A 275 19.40 -14.59 6.35
CA ILE A 275 20.23 -14.09 7.45
C ILE A 275 19.70 -14.66 8.77
N ARG A 276 20.57 -15.29 9.57
CA ARG A 276 20.19 -15.81 10.88
C ARG A 276 20.26 -14.74 11.95
N VAL A 277 19.21 -14.67 12.76
CA VAL A 277 19.19 -13.94 14.03
C VAL A 277 18.55 -14.84 15.08
N GLU A 278 19.39 -15.43 15.93
CA GLU A 278 18.96 -16.34 16.99
C GLU A 278 18.12 -17.52 16.45
N GLY A 279 16.91 -17.73 16.96
CA GLY A 279 16.01 -18.82 16.53
C GLY A 279 15.15 -18.47 15.31
N GLN A 280 15.52 -17.42 14.58
CA GLN A 280 14.81 -16.97 13.39
C GLN A 280 15.78 -16.76 12.23
N VAL A 281 15.24 -16.85 11.02
CA VAL A 281 15.90 -16.39 9.81
C VAL A 281 15.05 -15.33 9.13
N TYR A 282 15.73 -14.35 8.56
CA TYR A 282 15.13 -13.31 7.75
C TYR A 282 15.55 -13.51 6.31
N ARG A 283 14.58 -13.41 5.40
CA ARG A 283 14.77 -13.74 3.98
C ARG A 283 14.55 -12.49 3.17
N PHE A 284 15.52 -12.16 2.33
CA PHE A 284 15.38 -11.19 1.25
C PHE A 284 15.24 -11.96 -0.06
N LEU A 285 14.18 -11.69 -0.81
CA LEU A 285 13.99 -12.17 -2.17
C LEU A 285 13.97 -10.93 -3.08
N THR A 286 15.01 -10.73 -3.86
CA THR A 286 15.11 -9.62 -4.82
C THR A 286 14.83 -10.16 -6.21
N ALA A 287 13.78 -9.67 -6.87
CA ALA A 287 13.31 -10.11 -8.17
C ALA A 287 13.47 -9.00 -9.22
N LEU A 288 14.01 -9.35 -10.39
CA LEU A 288 14.11 -8.47 -11.56
C LEU A 288 13.74 -9.23 -12.84
N PRO A 289 13.30 -8.53 -13.90
CA PRO A 289 13.20 -9.12 -15.21
C PRO A 289 14.54 -9.73 -15.66
N THR A 290 14.52 -10.88 -16.33
CA THR A 290 15.72 -11.59 -16.81
C THR A 290 16.63 -10.71 -17.68
N ALA A 291 16.06 -9.75 -18.40
CA ALA A 291 16.82 -8.76 -19.19
C ALA A 291 17.76 -7.88 -18.33
N SER A 292 17.54 -7.81 -17.01
CA SER A 292 18.30 -7.01 -16.05
C SER A 292 19.13 -7.85 -15.07
N ASP A 293 19.38 -9.13 -15.37
CA ASP A 293 20.08 -10.08 -14.48
C ASP A 293 21.46 -9.58 -14.00
N ALA A 294 22.19 -8.82 -14.82
CA ALA A 294 23.48 -8.26 -14.43
C ALA A 294 23.43 -7.41 -13.14
N SER A 295 22.27 -6.80 -12.84
CA SER A 295 22.08 -5.89 -11.70
C SER A 295 21.52 -6.55 -10.44
N VAL A 296 20.94 -7.76 -10.53
CA VAL A 296 20.20 -8.39 -9.41
C VAL A 296 21.10 -8.57 -8.19
N GLY A 297 22.30 -9.12 -8.38
CA GLY A 297 23.23 -9.38 -7.28
C GLY A 297 23.71 -8.10 -6.59
N GLN A 298 23.90 -7.00 -7.33
CA GLN A 298 24.33 -5.73 -6.73
C GLN A 298 23.21 -5.13 -5.87
N ILE A 299 21.98 -5.15 -6.36
CA ILE A 299 20.82 -4.64 -5.62
C ILE A 299 20.58 -5.48 -4.37
N ALA A 300 20.55 -6.81 -4.51
CA ALA A 300 20.34 -7.74 -3.41
C ALA A 300 21.42 -7.61 -2.33
N ALA A 301 22.70 -7.57 -2.73
CA ALA A 301 23.81 -7.38 -1.80
C ALA A 301 23.75 -6.02 -1.09
N GLY A 302 23.33 -4.96 -1.78
CA GLY A 302 23.16 -3.63 -1.18
C GLY A 302 22.08 -3.61 -0.09
N VAL A 303 20.94 -4.26 -0.34
CA VAL A 303 19.82 -4.33 0.60
C VAL A 303 20.16 -5.25 1.77
N ALA A 304 20.58 -6.48 1.49
CA ALA A 304 20.99 -7.42 2.53
C ALA A 304 22.14 -6.84 3.37
N GLY A 305 23.14 -6.20 2.74
CA GLY A 305 24.25 -5.55 3.43
C GLY A 305 23.86 -4.39 4.36
N SER A 306 22.68 -3.80 4.17
CA SER A 306 22.13 -2.78 5.07
C SER A 306 21.43 -3.36 6.30
N PHE A 307 21.15 -4.66 6.31
CA PHE A 307 20.47 -5.34 7.40
C PHE A 307 21.34 -5.37 8.66
N ARG A 308 20.77 -4.95 9.78
CA ARG A 308 21.42 -5.02 11.09
C ARG A 308 20.42 -5.08 12.23
N LEU A 309 20.93 -5.38 13.41
CA LEU A 309 20.16 -5.28 14.64
C LEU A 309 20.04 -3.83 15.10
N LEU A 310 18.89 -3.50 15.67
CA LEU A 310 18.64 -2.23 16.34
C LEU A 310 19.31 -2.21 17.72
N THR A 311 19.92 -1.07 18.05
CA THR A 311 20.39 -0.78 19.39
C THR A 311 19.22 -0.42 20.32
N GLU A 312 19.40 -0.56 21.63
CA GLU A 312 18.37 -0.17 22.62
C GLU A 312 18.02 1.32 22.56
N ALA A 313 19.00 2.16 22.23
CA ALA A 313 18.78 3.60 22.02
C ALA A 313 17.86 3.86 20.82
N GLU A 314 18.08 3.17 19.70
CA GLU A 314 17.22 3.29 18.51
C GLU A 314 15.81 2.78 18.80
N LYS A 315 15.67 1.62 19.46
CA LYS A 315 14.35 1.09 19.86
C LYS A 315 13.55 2.08 20.69
N THR A 316 14.22 2.79 21.61
CA THR A 316 13.57 3.78 22.49
C THR A 316 13.19 5.08 21.75
N GLN A 317 13.98 5.46 20.74
CA GLN A 317 13.72 6.67 19.93
C GLN A 317 12.64 6.45 18.87
N LEU A 318 12.43 5.22 18.41
CA LEU A 318 11.40 4.87 17.45
C LEU A 318 10.01 5.06 18.07
N LYS A 319 9.37 6.16 17.70
CA LYS A 319 8.00 6.49 18.11
C LYS A 319 7.05 6.39 16.92
N PRO A 320 5.79 5.97 17.15
CA PRO A 320 4.78 5.99 16.10
C PRO A 320 4.50 7.43 15.68
N LEU A 321 4.19 7.62 14.39
CA LEU A 321 3.76 8.92 13.90
C LEU A 321 2.31 9.17 14.33
N ARG A 322 1.97 10.44 14.51
CA ARG A 322 0.62 10.88 14.84
C ARG A 322 0.27 12.11 13.99
N ILE A 323 -1.00 12.19 13.60
CA ILE A 323 -1.54 13.41 12.99
C ILE A 323 -1.52 14.52 14.03
N ARG A 324 -1.09 15.72 13.61
CA ARG A 324 -1.13 16.92 14.45
C ARG A 324 -1.74 18.05 13.66
N ILE A 325 -2.86 18.55 14.11
CA ILE A 325 -3.56 19.67 13.54
C ILE A 325 -2.89 20.97 13.97
N VAL A 326 -2.46 21.75 12.98
CA VAL A 326 -1.78 23.02 13.19
C VAL A 326 -2.59 24.15 12.59
N THR A 327 -2.77 25.24 13.34
CA THR A 327 -3.34 26.48 12.81
C THR A 327 -2.24 27.30 12.17
N ALA A 328 -2.38 27.61 10.89
CA ALA A 328 -1.42 28.41 10.15
C ALA A 328 -1.38 29.85 10.64
N ARG A 329 -0.18 30.41 10.73
CA ARG A 329 0.10 31.80 11.07
C ARG A 329 0.26 32.63 9.79
N ALA A 330 0.23 33.96 9.94
CA ALA A 330 0.58 34.85 8.84
C ALA A 330 2.03 34.59 8.39
N GLY A 331 2.23 34.36 7.08
CA GLY A 331 3.52 34.06 6.49
C GLY A 331 3.90 32.57 6.44
N ASP A 332 3.09 31.68 7.03
CA ASP A 332 3.31 30.24 6.85
C ASP A 332 3.11 29.86 5.38
N THR A 333 4.03 29.05 4.86
CA THR A 333 4.01 28.42 3.54
C THR A 333 3.89 26.90 3.68
N VAL A 334 3.61 26.21 2.57
CA VAL A 334 3.65 24.73 2.54
C VAL A 334 5.01 24.22 3.02
N ASP A 335 6.10 24.85 2.61
CA ASP A 335 7.45 24.44 3.04
C ASP A 335 7.65 24.64 4.54
N SER A 336 7.22 25.77 5.09
CA SER A 336 7.36 26.04 6.53
C SER A 336 6.57 25.04 7.40
N LEU A 337 5.36 24.65 6.96
CA LEU A 337 4.51 23.72 7.71
C LEU A 337 4.96 22.28 7.51
N SER A 338 5.25 21.88 6.27
CA SER A 338 5.71 20.52 5.95
C SER A 338 7.06 20.21 6.59
N ASN A 339 7.96 21.19 6.78
CA ASN A 339 9.22 20.99 7.50
C ASN A 339 9.04 20.51 8.95
N ARG A 340 7.85 20.74 9.54
CA ARG A 340 7.49 20.28 10.89
C ARG A 340 7.05 18.82 10.93
N MET A 341 6.86 18.17 9.78
CA MET A 341 6.52 16.75 9.70
C MET A 341 7.77 15.92 9.95
N ASP A 342 7.74 15.01 10.92
CA ASP A 342 8.87 14.15 11.26
C ASP A 342 8.69 12.75 10.69
N GLY A 343 9.79 12.13 10.24
CA GLY A 343 9.78 10.74 9.77
C GLY A 343 9.04 10.49 8.45
N ILE A 344 8.75 11.55 7.69
CA ILE A 344 8.07 11.52 6.38
C ILE A 344 9.04 12.00 5.30
N ASP A 345 9.09 11.27 4.19
CA ASP A 345 9.79 11.67 2.96
C ASP A 345 8.87 12.54 2.08
N ARG A 346 9.47 13.35 1.18
CA ARG A 346 8.74 14.25 0.28
C ARG A 346 7.70 15.09 1.04
N LYS A 347 8.13 15.68 2.17
CA LYS A 347 7.23 16.38 3.11
C LYS A 347 6.30 17.41 2.42
N PRO A 348 6.76 18.26 1.48
CA PRO A 348 5.86 19.20 0.82
C PRO A 348 4.77 18.52 -0.02
N ASP A 349 5.06 17.37 -0.63
CA ASP A 349 4.08 16.59 -1.40
C ASP A 349 3.09 15.92 -0.44
N MET A 350 3.58 15.30 0.64
CA MET A 350 2.70 14.66 1.64
C MET A 350 1.81 15.68 2.33
N PHE A 351 2.33 16.86 2.67
CA PHE A 351 1.53 17.95 3.25
C PHE A 351 0.39 18.34 2.31
N ARG A 352 0.69 18.50 1.01
CA ARG A 352 -0.34 18.84 0.02
C ARG A 352 -1.38 17.74 -0.12
N LEU A 353 -0.91 16.50 -0.21
CA LEU A 353 -1.75 15.32 -0.32
C LEU A 353 -2.72 15.18 0.85
N LEU A 354 -2.21 15.26 2.09
CA LEU A 354 -3.06 15.18 3.26
C LEU A 354 -4.06 16.33 3.28
N ASN A 355 -3.68 17.53 2.88
CA ASN A 355 -4.54 18.71 3.02
C ASN A 355 -5.40 19.04 1.79
N ASP A 356 -5.47 18.15 0.79
CA ASP A 356 -6.17 18.35 -0.49
C ASP A 356 -5.75 19.65 -1.20
N PHE A 357 -4.43 19.88 -1.29
CA PHE A 357 -3.88 21.04 -1.99
C PHE A 357 -3.55 20.71 -3.43
N GLU A 358 -4.02 21.57 -4.32
CA GLU A 358 -3.51 21.65 -5.69
C GLU A 358 -2.12 22.31 -5.73
N PRO A 359 -1.34 22.14 -6.81
CA PRO A 359 0.01 22.69 -6.90
C PRO A 359 0.09 24.21 -6.70
N THR A 360 -0.98 24.94 -7.05
CA THR A 360 -1.10 26.39 -6.95
C THR A 360 -1.65 26.87 -5.60
N ASP A 361 -2.12 25.97 -4.74
CA ASP A 361 -2.72 26.36 -3.48
C ASP A 361 -1.70 26.92 -2.49
N ALA A 362 -2.13 27.97 -1.79
CA ALA A 362 -1.37 28.64 -0.77
C ALA A 362 -1.98 28.39 0.62
N VAL A 363 -1.10 28.30 1.62
CA VAL A 363 -1.50 28.24 3.03
C VAL A 363 -2.24 29.52 3.40
N LYS A 364 -3.39 29.36 4.03
CA LYS A 364 -4.25 30.46 4.48
C LYS A 364 -4.07 30.65 5.98
N ALA A 365 -3.68 31.85 6.40
CA ALA A 365 -3.56 32.17 7.83
C ALA A 365 -4.89 31.93 8.55
N GLY A 366 -4.84 31.32 9.74
CA GLY A 366 -6.00 30.94 10.54
C GLY A 366 -6.64 29.60 10.15
N ALA A 367 -6.32 29.03 8.98
CA ALA A 367 -6.80 27.70 8.60
C ALA A 367 -6.03 26.59 9.34
N LYS A 368 -6.67 25.43 9.47
CA LYS A 368 -6.10 24.24 10.11
C LYS A 368 -5.62 23.22 9.07
N TYR A 369 -4.44 22.67 9.32
CA TYR A 369 -3.78 21.70 8.45
C TYR A 369 -3.30 20.49 9.25
N LYS A 370 -3.29 19.32 8.61
CA LYS A 370 -2.75 18.05 9.11
C LYS A 370 -1.23 18.04 9.11
#